data_AF-A0A496SEB6-F1
#
_entry.id   AF-A0A496SEB6-F1
#
_cell.length_a   1.000
_cell.length_b   1.000
_cell.length_c   1.000
_cell.angle_alpha   90.00
_cell.angle_beta   90.00
_cell.angle_gamma   90.00
#
_symmetry.space_group_name_H-M   'P 1'
#
loop_
_entity.id
_entity.type
_entity.pdbx_description
1 polymer ?
#
loop_
_entity_poly.entity_id
_entity_poly.type
_entity_poly.pdbx_seq_one_letter_code
_entity_poly.pdbx_strand_id
1 'polypeptide(L)'
;MDWAALERENEKLLEEFEEKLREEGFSQYMVDEYIAPVERFLQEYLVRYEIGRPEEVGPSDIDFFIGEECIRRGREADTSWLGVTLEALARFYRFLSTKTKVAHLEAILKVCSQEERYLDKIRAYAELNPENWEDEFQQWASDFLEK
;
A
#
# COMPACT_ATOMS: atom_id res chain seq x y z
N MET A 1 -7.06 -6.57 -19.61
CA MET A 1 -6.38 -7.53 -18.73
C MET A 1 -7.43 -8.57 -18.30
N ASP A 2 -7.05 -9.83 -18.05
CA ASP A 2 -7.97 -10.77 -17.40
C ASP A 2 -7.83 -10.59 -15.88
N TRP A 3 -8.73 -9.83 -15.29
CA TRP A 3 -8.66 -9.44 -13.87
C TRP A 3 -8.86 -10.63 -12.92
N ALA A 4 -9.68 -11.61 -13.30
CA ALA A 4 -9.85 -12.84 -12.50
C ALA A 4 -8.60 -13.73 -12.57
N ALA A 5 -7.87 -13.71 -13.69
CA ALA A 5 -6.57 -14.34 -13.76
C ALA A 5 -5.53 -13.61 -12.90
N LEU A 6 -5.50 -12.26 -12.93
CA LEU A 6 -4.60 -11.48 -12.08
C LEU A 6 -4.89 -11.67 -10.60
N GLU A 7 -6.15 -11.69 -10.17
CA GLU A 7 -6.56 -11.97 -8.79
C GLU A 7 -5.96 -13.29 -8.28
N ARG A 8 -6.06 -14.36 -9.08
CA ARG A 8 -5.45 -15.67 -8.77
C ARG A 8 -3.93 -15.67 -8.81
N GLU A 9 -3.32 -14.85 -9.68
CA GLU A 9 -1.86 -14.66 -9.70
C GLU A 9 -1.39 -13.95 -8.42
N ASN A 10 -2.14 -12.93 -7.98
CA ASN A 10 -1.89 -12.18 -6.75
C ASN A 10 -2.08 -13.05 -5.50
N GLU A 11 -3.08 -13.94 -5.45
CA GLU A 11 -3.26 -14.91 -4.36
C GLU A 11 -2.02 -15.80 -4.19
N LYS A 12 -1.48 -16.34 -5.30
CA LYS A 12 -0.25 -17.14 -5.25
C LYS A 12 0.96 -16.34 -4.80
N LEU A 13 1.08 -15.08 -5.25
CA LEU A 13 2.16 -14.19 -4.80
C LEU A 13 2.07 -13.91 -3.30
N LEU A 14 0.86 -13.78 -2.73
CA LEU A 14 0.64 -13.62 -1.30
C LEU A 14 1.03 -14.88 -0.53
N GLU A 15 0.64 -16.07 -1.00
CA GLU A 15 1.04 -17.36 -0.39
C GLU A 15 2.57 -17.48 -0.34
N GLU A 16 3.26 -17.23 -1.46
CA GLU A 16 4.72 -17.28 -1.52
C GLU A 16 5.39 -16.21 -0.64
N PHE A 17 4.79 -15.03 -0.53
CA PHE A 17 5.28 -13.98 0.35
C PHE A 17 5.07 -14.33 1.83
N GLU A 18 3.95 -14.95 2.18
CA GLU A 18 3.67 -15.46 3.52
C GLU A 18 4.71 -16.51 3.95
N GLU A 19 4.98 -17.48 3.07
CA GLU A 19 6.04 -18.47 3.26
C GLU A 19 7.40 -17.79 3.47
N LYS A 20 7.72 -16.78 2.66
CA LYS A 20 8.97 -16.03 2.78
C LYS A 20 9.10 -15.34 4.15
N LEU A 21 8.02 -14.74 4.67
CA LEU A 21 8.04 -14.12 6.00
C LEU A 21 8.23 -15.18 7.11
N ARG A 22 7.58 -16.34 7.00
CA ARG A 22 7.78 -17.45 7.93
C ARG A 22 9.24 -17.95 7.93
N GLU A 23 9.86 -18.08 6.76
CA GLU A 23 11.27 -18.46 6.61
C GLU A 23 12.24 -17.43 7.24
N GLU A 24 11.88 -16.15 7.22
CA GLU A 24 12.64 -15.09 7.88
C GLU A 24 12.47 -15.09 9.41
N GLY A 25 11.63 -15.97 9.96
CA GLY A 25 11.46 -16.17 11.39
C GLY A 25 10.40 -15.27 12.03
N PHE A 26 9.52 -14.64 11.26
CA PHE A 26 8.40 -13.88 11.80
C PHE A 26 7.40 -14.80 12.50
N SER A 27 6.82 -14.32 13.61
CA SER A 27 5.69 -15.00 14.26
C SER A 27 4.46 -14.93 13.37
N GLN A 28 3.52 -15.88 13.53
CA GLN A 28 2.27 -15.86 12.74
C GLN A 28 1.53 -14.52 12.89
N TYR A 29 1.51 -13.92 14.09
CA TYR A 29 0.95 -12.59 14.31
C TYR A 29 1.58 -11.53 13.40
N MET A 30 2.92 -11.47 13.31
CA MET A 30 3.60 -10.50 12.45
C MET A 30 3.41 -10.80 10.96
N VAL A 31 3.30 -12.08 10.61
CA VAL A 31 2.97 -12.50 9.24
C VAL A 31 1.58 -11.96 8.86
N ASP A 32 0.57 -12.16 9.72
CA ASP A 32 -0.79 -11.67 9.48
C ASP A 32 -0.81 -10.13 9.33
N GLU A 33 -0.08 -9.41 10.19
CA GLU A 33 0.05 -7.95 10.14
C GLU A 33 0.71 -7.44 8.84
N TYR A 34 1.65 -8.19 8.25
CA TYR A 34 2.28 -7.83 6.99
C TYR A 34 1.52 -8.29 5.75
N ILE A 35 0.80 -9.41 5.83
CA ILE A 35 0.00 -9.90 4.69
C ILE A 35 -1.21 -9.01 4.46
N ALA A 36 -1.94 -8.64 5.51
CA ALA A 36 -3.18 -7.87 5.38
C ALA A 36 -3.06 -6.57 4.53
N PRO A 37 -2.07 -5.68 4.74
CA PRO A 37 -1.91 -4.49 3.90
C PRO A 37 -1.50 -4.81 2.46
N VAL A 38 -0.70 -5.85 2.24
CA VAL A 38 -0.27 -6.26 0.88
C VAL A 38 -1.43 -6.89 0.13
N GLU A 39 -2.27 -7.69 0.79
CA GLU A 39 -3.50 -8.23 0.22
C GLU A 39 -4.44 -7.12 -0.22
N ARG A 40 -4.69 -6.12 0.63
CA ARG A 40 -5.50 -4.95 0.26
C ARG A 40 -4.92 -4.22 -0.94
N PHE A 41 -3.61 -4.02 -0.97
CA PHE A 41 -2.96 -3.39 -2.12
C PHE A 41 -3.16 -4.21 -3.41
N LEU A 42 -2.93 -5.52 -3.38
CA LEU A 42 -3.01 -6.36 -4.57
C LEU A 42 -4.44 -6.60 -5.04
N GLN A 43 -5.37 -6.87 -4.12
CA GLN A 43 -6.73 -7.29 -4.47
C GLN A 43 -7.70 -6.13 -4.51
N GLU A 44 -7.63 -5.21 -3.56
CA GLU A 44 -8.57 -4.08 -3.53
C GLU A 44 -8.08 -2.96 -4.44
N TYR A 45 -6.83 -2.51 -4.27
CA TYR A 45 -6.33 -1.40 -5.08
C TYR A 45 -6.00 -1.83 -6.52
N LEU A 46 -5.10 -2.79 -6.73
CA LEU A 46 -4.66 -3.11 -8.09
C LEU A 46 -5.73 -3.79 -8.96
N VAL A 47 -6.48 -4.73 -8.39
CA VAL A 47 -7.49 -5.49 -9.14
C VAL A 47 -8.82 -4.74 -9.22
N ARG A 48 -9.42 -4.31 -8.09
CA ARG A 48 -10.76 -3.68 -8.16
C ARG A 48 -10.75 -2.31 -8.82
N TYR A 49 -9.67 -1.54 -8.70
CA TYR A 49 -9.55 -0.27 -9.42
C TYR A 49 -8.89 -0.42 -10.80
N GLU A 50 -8.67 -1.66 -11.25
CA GLU A 50 -8.17 -1.97 -12.59
C GLU A 50 -6.84 -1.26 -12.93
N ILE A 51 -5.97 -1.10 -11.93
CA ILE A 51 -4.70 -0.36 -12.05
C ILE A 51 -3.68 -1.14 -12.89
N GLY A 52 -3.45 -2.41 -12.57
CA GLY A 52 -2.51 -3.25 -13.31
C GLY A 52 -1.73 -4.24 -12.46
N ARG A 53 -0.60 -4.70 -12.98
CA ARG A 53 0.25 -5.70 -12.33
C ARG A 53 1.19 -5.07 -11.31
N PRO A 54 1.49 -5.74 -10.18
CA PRO A 54 2.34 -5.17 -9.13
C PRO A 54 3.77 -4.86 -9.61
N GLU A 55 4.31 -5.57 -10.61
CA GLU A 55 5.64 -5.28 -11.15
C GLU A 55 5.70 -4.07 -12.09
N GLU A 56 4.54 -3.58 -12.55
CA GLU A 56 4.39 -2.50 -13.53
C GLU A 56 4.11 -1.13 -12.89
N VAL A 57 3.64 -1.11 -11.64
CA VAL A 57 3.22 0.14 -10.98
C VAL A 57 4.38 1.06 -10.60
N GLY A 58 4.05 2.33 -10.37
CA GLY A 58 4.98 3.38 -9.99
C GLY A 58 4.88 3.79 -8.51
N PRO A 59 5.75 4.70 -8.07
CA PRO A 59 5.68 5.29 -6.72
C PRO A 59 4.34 6.01 -6.45
N SER A 60 3.72 6.60 -7.48
CA SER A 60 2.44 7.30 -7.35
C SER A 60 1.29 6.37 -6.98
N ASP A 61 1.32 5.11 -7.44
CA ASP A 61 0.32 4.10 -7.09
C ASP A 61 0.39 3.71 -5.61
N ILE A 62 1.61 3.59 -5.08
CA ILE A 62 1.84 3.36 -3.65
C ILE A 62 1.35 4.55 -2.84
N ASP A 63 1.72 5.75 -3.28
CA ASP A 63 1.31 6.97 -2.60
C ASP A 63 -0.22 7.14 -2.57
N PHE A 64 -0.91 6.81 -3.67
CA PHE A 64 -2.37 6.87 -3.75
C PHE A 64 -3.00 5.85 -2.80
N PHE A 65 -2.54 4.59 -2.83
CA PHE A 65 -3.02 3.55 -1.93
C PHE A 65 -2.85 3.93 -0.45
N ILE A 66 -1.67 4.42 -0.06
CA ILE A 66 -1.43 4.87 1.32
C ILE A 66 -2.31 6.06 1.66
N GLY A 67 -2.53 6.97 0.72
CA GLY A 67 -3.46 8.08 0.84
C GLY A 67 -4.88 7.64 1.18
N GLU A 68 -5.40 6.69 0.44
CA GLU A 68 -6.72 6.10 0.67
C GLU A 68 -6.82 5.41 2.04
N GLU A 69 -5.79 4.64 2.42
CA GLU A 69 -5.73 4.05 3.76
C GLU A 69 -5.71 5.12 4.86
N CYS A 70 -4.99 6.23 4.65
CA CYS A 70 -4.98 7.36 5.59
C CYS A 70 -6.36 8.00 5.75
N ILE A 71 -7.18 8.02 4.70
CA ILE A 71 -8.53 8.59 4.77
C ILE A 71 -9.48 7.62 5.45
N ARG A 72 -9.45 6.36 5.01
CA ARG A 72 -10.27 5.27 5.59
C ARG A 72 -10.06 5.16 7.09
N ARG A 73 -8.83 5.42 7.55
CA ARG A 73 -8.39 5.29 8.95
C ARG A 73 -8.09 6.61 9.62
N GLY A 74 -8.30 7.75 8.97
CA GLY A 74 -7.83 9.07 9.43
C GLY A 74 -8.47 9.58 10.72
N ARG A 75 -9.54 8.92 11.17
CA ARG A 75 -10.20 9.18 12.46
C ARG A 75 -9.71 8.24 13.58
N GLU A 76 -8.90 7.24 13.26
CA GLU A 76 -8.32 6.34 14.25
C GLU A 76 -7.26 7.08 15.08
N ALA A 77 -7.30 6.90 16.40
CA ALA A 77 -6.31 7.49 17.30
C ALA A 77 -4.93 6.82 17.19
N ASP A 78 -4.89 5.58 16.70
CA ASP A 78 -3.68 4.79 16.52
C ASP A 78 -3.22 4.85 15.07
N THR A 79 -2.02 5.37 14.83
CA THR A 79 -1.38 5.46 13.51
C THR A 79 -0.28 4.42 13.31
N SER A 80 -0.09 3.48 14.25
CA SER A 80 0.95 2.44 14.16
C SER A 80 0.79 1.55 12.93
N TRP A 81 -0.43 1.43 12.41
CA TRP A 81 -0.72 0.71 11.18
C TRP A 81 0.01 1.26 9.95
N LEU A 82 0.34 2.55 9.93
CA LEU A 82 0.99 3.19 8.78
C LEU A 82 2.41 2.63 8.61
N GLY A 83 3.19 2.61 9.69
CA GLY A 83 4.53 2.01 9.70
C GLY A 83 4.49 0.54 9.27
N VAL A 84 3.55 -0.24 9.81
CA VAL A 84 3.35 -1.65 9.43
C VAL A 84 3.02 -1.79 7.94
N THR A 85 2.12 -0.96 7.42
CA THR A 85 1.71 -0.98 6.01
C THR A 85 2.88 -0.65 5.08
N LEU A 86 3.63 0.40 5.39
CA LEU A 86 4.79 0.82 4.59
C LEU A 86 5.92 -0.21 4.64
N GLU A 87 6.19 -0.80 5.81
CA GLU A 87 7.17 -1.88 5.94
C GLU A 87 6.74 -3.12 5.16
N ALA A 88 5.46 -3.50 5.25
CA ALA A 88 4.90 -4.65 4.53
C ALA A 88 5.05 -4.50 3.01
N LEU A 89 4.68 -3.33 2.45
CA LEU A 89 4.86 -3.03 1.03
C LEU A 89 6.34 -3.06 0.64
N ALA A 90 7.23 -2.44 1.44
CA ALA A 90 8.66 -2.47 1.15
C ALA A 90 9.21 -3.91 1.11
N ARG A 91 8.78 -4.76 2.05
CA ARG A 91 9.15 -6.18 2.09
C ARG A 91 8.60 -6.94 0.89
N PHE A 92 7.33 -6.73 0.56
CA PHE A 92 6.70 -7.34 -0.61
C PHE A 92 7.43 -6.98 -1.90
N TYR A 93 7.77 -5.71 -2.13
CA TYR A 93 8.47 -5.30 -3.35
C TYR A 93 9.91 -5.81 -3.42
N ARG A 94 10.60 -5.93 -2.28
CA ARG A 94 11.89 -6.64 -2.22
C ARG A 94 11.73 -8.11 -2.61
N PHE A 95 10.74 -8.80 -2.06
CA PHE A 95 10.41 -10.18 -2.43
C PHE A 95 10.09 -10.30 -3.92
N LEU A 96 9.20 -9.47 -4.45
CA LEU A 96 8.78 -9.49 -5.85
C LEU A 96 9.96 -9.27 -6.80
N SER A 97 10.91 -8.40 -6.43
CA SER A 97 12.12 -8.15 -7.21
C SER A 97 13.05 -9.38 -7.35
N THR A 98 12.91 -10.36 -6.47
CA THR A 98 13.63 -11.64 -6.58
C THR A 98 12.99 -12.60 -7.59
N LYS A 99 11.72 -12.37 -7.92
CA LYS A 99 10.89 -13.22 -8.80
C LYS A 99 10.79 -12.64 -10.22
N THR A 100 10.71 -11.32 -10.34
CA THR A 100 10.52 -10.62 -11.61
C THR A 100 11.18 -9.24 -11.60
N LYS A 101 11.28 -8.63 -12.80
CA LYS A 101 11.77 -7.26 -12.94
C LYS A 101 10.67 -6.26 -12.57
N VAL A 102 10.86 -5.54 -11.46
CA VAL A 102 9.99 -4.44 -11.03
C VAL A 102 10.44 -3.13 -11.66
N ALA A 103 9.54 -2.43 -12.37
CA ALA A 103 9.88 -1.25 -13.16
C ALA A 103 10.46 -0.08 -12.33
N HIS A 104 9.86 0.18 -11.16
CA HIS A 104 10.14 1.36 -10.34
C HIS A 104 10.61 1.03 -8.91
N LEU A 105 11.28 -0.11 -8.71
CA LEU A 105 11.62 -0.66 -7.40
C LEU A 105 12.22 0.37 -6.43
N GLU A 106 13.32 1.04 -6.81
CA GLU A 106 14.00 2.00 -5.92
C GLU A 106 13.11 3.19 -5.54
N ALA A 107 12.26 3.66 -6.47
CA ALA A 107 11.33 4.75 -6.20
C ALA A 107 10.22 4.29 -5.25
N ILE A 108 9.68 3.08 -5.44
CA ILE A 108 8.69 2.45 -4.55
C ILE A 108 9.26 2.29 -3.14
N LEU A 109 10.47 1.75 -3.01
CA LEU A 109 11.12 1.57 -1.71
C LEU A 109 11.40 2.92 -1.01
N LYS A 110 11.78 3.94 -1.78
CA LYS A 110 11.96 5.30 -1.27
C LYS A 110 10.65 5.88 -0.73
N VAL A 111 9.54 5.68 -1.43
CA VAL A 111 8.20 6.10 -0.96
C VAL A 111 7.83 5.38 0.33
N CYS A 112 8.04 4.06 0.40
CA CYS A 112 7.78 3.27 1.60
C CYS A 112 8.61 3.73 2.83
N SER A 113 9.77 4.36 2.62
CA SER A 113 10.60 4.88 3.72
C SER A 113 10.15 6.25 4.27
N GLN A 114 9.11 6.86 3.71
CA GLN A 114 8.68 8.23 4.06
C GLN A 114 7.48 8.27 5.02
N GLU A 115 7.51 7.48 6.10
CA GLU A 115 6.41 7.42 7.07
C GLU A 115 5.95 8.80 7.57
N GLU A 116 6.89 9.68 7.94
CA GLU A 116 6.56 11.01 8.46
C GLU A 116 5.77 11.86 7.46
N ARG A 117 6.02 11.70 6.15
CA ARG A 117 5.28 12.39 5.08
C ARG A 117 3.78 12.08 5.16
N TYR A 118 3.42 10.85 5.53
CA TYR A 118 2.03 10.42 5.65
C TYR A 118 1.44 10.71 7.03
N LEU A 119 2.25 10.66 8.10
CA LEU A 119 1.79 11.07 9.43
C LEU A 119 1.40 12.54 9.47
N ASP A 120 2.20 13.42 8.86
CA ASP A 120 1.85 14.85 8.74
C ASP A 120 0.52 15.06 8.02
N LYS A 121 0.23 14.19 7.04
CA LYS A 121 -1.04 14.21 6.31
C LYS A 121 -2.20 13.71 7.16
N ILE A 122 -2.05 12.59 7.87
CA ILE A 122 -3.09 12.07 8.79
C ILE A 122 -3.44 13.14 9.85
N ARG A 123 -2.42 13.84 10.39
CA ARG A 123 -2.62 14.94 11.34
C ARG A 123 -3.43 16.08 10.71
N ALA A 124 -3.09 16.49 9.49
CA ALA A 124 -3.87 17.50 8.75
C ALA A 124 -5.30 17.03 8.47
N TYR A 125 -5.51 15.74 8.17
CA TYR A 125 -6.84 15.14 7.97
C TYR A 125 -7.69 15.14 9.25
N ALA A 126 -7.09 14.90 10.42
CA ALA A 126 -7.81 14.96 11.70
C ALA A 126 -8.36 16.36 12.01
N GLU A 127 -7.81 17.39 11.36
CA GLU A 127 -8.27 18.79 11.46
C GLU A 127 -9.40 19.12 10.44
N LEU A 128 -9.70 18.26 9.47
CA LEU A 128 -10.73 18.47 8.45
C LEU A 128 -12.15 18.15 8.93
N ASN A 129 -13.11 18.95 8.47
CA ASN A 129 -14.51 18.91 8.90
C ASN A 129 -15.25 17.69 8.30
N PRO A 130 -15.95 16.85 9.10
CA PRO A 130 -16.60 15.63 8.62
C PRO A 130 -17.58 15.76 7.45
N GLU A 131 -18.13 16.95 7.20
CA GLU A 131 -19.22 17.16 6.26
C GLU A 131 -18.78 17.20 4.78
N ASN A 132 -17.50 17.50 4.47
CA ASN A 132 -17.01 17.73 3.09
C ASN A 132 -15.77 16.90 2.70
N TRP A 133 -15.49 15.82 3.42
CA TRP A 133 -14.24 15.07 3.32
C TRP A 133 -13.94 14.49 1.92
N GLU A 134 -14.96 14.20 1.11
CA GLU A 134 -14.83 13.57 -0.21
C GLU A 134 -14.38 14.57 -1.28
N ASP A 135 -14.87 15.81 -1.22
CA ASP A 135 -14.44 16.91 -2.10
C ASP A 135 -13.03 17.39 -1.74
N GLU A 136 -12.71 17.46 -0.44
CA GLU A 136 -11.36 17.79 0.04
C GLU A 136 -10.34 16.69 -0.33
N PHE A 137 -10.77 15.42 -0.41
CA PHE A 137 -9.95 14.32 -0.91
C PHE A 137 -9.62 14.44 -2.40
N GLN A 138 -10.60 14.75 -3.25
CA GLN A 138 -10.35 14.92 -4.69
C GLN A 138 -9.37 16.07 -4.94
N GLN A 139 -9.53 17.18 -4.21
CA GLN A 139 -8.59 18.30 -4.25
C GLN A 139 -7.19 17.89 -3.74
N TRP A 140 -7.12 17.12 -2.64
CA TRP A 140 -5.88 16.61 -2.07
C TRP A 140 -5.13 15.62 -2.98
N ALA A 141 -5.85 14.71 -3.64
CA ALA A 141 -5.27 13.76 -4.59
C ALA A 141 -4.72 14.49 -5.83
N SER A 142 -5.40 15.55 -6.27
CA SER A 142 -4.94 16.44 -7.34
C SER A 142 -3.65 17.18 -6.95
N ASP A 143 -3.62 17.81 -5.77
CA ASP A 143 -2.45 18.54 -5.26
C ASP A 143 -1.21 17.64 -5.07
N PHE A 144 -1.45 16.34 -4.93
CA PHE A 144 -0.43 15.32 -4.74
C PHE A 144 0.19 14.83 -6.06
N LEU A 145 -0.58 14.77 -7.14
CA LEU A 145 -0.14 14.33 -8.47
C LEU A 145 0.52 15.45 -9.29
N GLU A 146 0.35 16.72 -8.89
CA GLU A 146 0.88 17.91 -9.59
C GLU A 146 2.27 18.38 -9.12
N LYS A 147 2.96 17.66 -8.21
CA LYS A 147 4.32 18.01 -7.73
C LYS A 147 5.34 16.90 -7.98
#